data_AF-A0A0Q5R0S3-F1
#
_entry.id   AF-A0A0Q5R0S3-F1
#
_cell.length_a   1.000
_cell.length_b   1.000
_cell.length_c   1.000
_cell.angle_alpha   90.00
_cell.angle_beta   90.00
_cell.angle_gamma   90.00
#
_symmetry.space_group_name_H-M   'P 1'
#
loop_
_entity.id
_entity.type
_entity.pdbx_description
1 polymer ?
#
loop_
_entity_poly.entity_id
_entity_poly.type
_entity_poly.pdbx_seq_one_letter_code
_entity_poly.pdbx_strand_id
1 'polypeptide(L)'
;MLAIGAGIAGFLARRQIAAWAAPGSAEHDAPDLALDQPRPGTDGRAPIEFRPDIDAPMSAADREALRPATGPAPSLVGEAGTMNAQTGASN
;
A
#
# COMPACT_ATOMS: atom_id res chain seq x y z
N MET A 1 -45.68 -17.51 -29.38
CA MET A 1 -44.92 -16.26 -29.15
C MET A 1 -44.24 -16.29 -27.78
N LEU A 2 -43.29 -17.22 -27.53
CA LEU A 2 -42.57 -17.30 -26.25
C LEU A 2 -41.06 -17.56 -26.40
N ALA A 3 -40.55 -17.65 -27.64
CA ALA A 3 -39.12 -17.93 -27.89
C ALA A 3 -38.27 -16.66 -28.10
N ILE A 4 -38.90 -15.52 -28.42
CA ILE A 4 -38.19 -14.27 -28.73
C ILE A 4 -37.71 -13.56 -27.44
N GLY A 5 -38.49 -13.64 -26.35
CA GLY A 5 -38.15 -12.98 -25.08
C GLY A 5 -36.91 -13.57 -24.37
N ALA A 6 -36.71 -14.88 -24.46
CA ALA A 6 -35.57 -15.56 -23.84
C ALA A 6 -34.23 -15.18 -24.50
N GLY A 7 -34.22 -14.99 -25.83
CA GLY A 7 -33.03 -14.57 -26.56
C GLY A 7 -32.58 -13.16 -26.19
N ILE A 8 -33.53 -12.23 -26.03
CA ILE A 8 -33.24 -10.84 -25.64
C ILE A 8 -32.75 -10.78 -24.19
N ALA A 9 -33.41 -11.49 -23.27
CA ALA A 9 -32.98 -11.56 -21.88
C ALA A 9 -31.58 -12.16 -21.73
N GLY A 10 -31.29 -13.25 -22.46
CA GLY A 10 -29.96 -13.88 -22.48
C GLY A 10 -28.88 -12.95 -23.04
N PHE A 11 -29.18 -12.20 -24.10
CA PHE A 11 -28.25 -11.22 -24.68
C PHE A 11 -27.93 -10.08 -23.71
N LEU A 12 -28.95 -9.52 -23.05
CA LEU A 12 -28.80 -8.44 -22.09
C LEU A 12 -28.03 -8.89 -20.83
N ALA A 13 -28.33 -10.07 -20.30
CA ALA A 13 -27.63 -10.64 -19.15
C ALA A 13 -26.16 -10.91 -19.47
N ARG A 14 -25.86 -11.47 -20.65
CA ARG A 14 -24.47 -11.71 -21.09
C ARG A 14 -23.69 -10.40 -21.25
N ARG A 15 -24.34 -9.33 -21.73
CA ARG A 15 -23.72 -8.01 -21.85
C ARG A 15 -23.44 -7.37 -20.50
N GLN A 16 -24.34 -7.52 -19.52
CA GLN A 16 -24.12 -7.03 -18.16
C GLN A 16 -23.01 -7.79 -17.43
N ILE A 17 -22.98 -9.12 -17.54
CA ILE A 17 -21.91 -9.94 -16.96
C ILE A 17 -20.56 -9.58 -17.56
N ALA A 18 -20.49 -9.39 -18.89
CA ALA A 18 -19.27 -8.96 -19.56
C ALA A 18 -18.82 -7.55 -19.14
N ALA A 19 -19.75 -6.63 -18.90
CA ALA A 19 -19.44 -5.28 -18.44
C ALA A 19 -18.92 -5.25 -16.99
N TRP A 20 -19.44 -6.13 -16.11
CA TRP A 20 -18.97 -6.25 -14.73
C TRP A 20 -17.64 -7.02 -14.61
N ALA A 21 -17.42 -8.01 -15.48
CA ALA A 21 -16.17 -8.78 -15.53
C ALA A 21 -15.05 -8.07 -16.29
N ALA A 22 -15.34 -6.94 -16.96
CA ALA A 22 -14.33 -6.13 -17.59
C ALA A 22 -13.41 -5.54 -16.49
N PRO A 23 -12.08 -5.78 -16.53
CA PRO A 23 -11.17 -5.14 -15.61
C PRO A 23 -11.37 -3.62 -15.72
N GLY A 24 -11.75 -2.99 -14.61
CA GLY A 24 -12.02 -1.57 -14.57
C GLY A 24 -10.76 -0.80 -14.93
N SER A 25 -10.85 0.13 -15.87
CA SER A 25 -9.79 1.10 -16.20
C SER A 25 -9.65 2.18 -15.11
N ALA A 26 -9.81 1.80 -13.84
CA ALA A 26 -9.62 2.68 -12.69
C ALA A 26 -8.14 2.91 -12.39
N GLU A 27 -7.26 2.22 -13.13
CA GLU A 27 -5.84 2.52 -13.17
C GLU A 27 -5.65 3.81 -13.97
N HIS A 28 -5.21 4.86 -13.29
CA HIS A 28 -4.77 6.06 -13.95
C HIS A 28 -3.44 5.77 -14.63
N ASP A 29 -3.36 6.04 -15.94
CA ASP A 29 -2.07 6.06 -16.62
C ASP A 29 -1.11 6.98 -15.85
N ALA A 30 0.05 6.45 -15.48
CA ALA A 30 1.16 7.19 -14.91
C ALA A 30 2.25 7.36 -15.98
N PRO A 31 2.01 8.24 -16.99
CA PRO A 31 2.87 8.36 -18.17
C PRO A 31 4.29 8.83 -17.81
N ASP A 32 4.45 9.48 -16.66
CA ASP A 32 5.73 9.92 -16.08
C ASP A 32 6.54 8.78 -15.44
N LEU A 33 5.88 7.68 -15.09
CA LEU A 33 6.50 6.47 -14.53
C LEU A 33 6.58 5.31 -15.54
N ALA A 34 6.18 5.54 -16.79
CA ALA A 34 6.23 4.52 -17.83
C ALA A 34 7.69 4.07 -18.08
N LEU A 35 7.87 2.77 -18.33
CA LEU A 35 9.18 2.11 -18.38
C LEU A 35 10.07 2.58 -19.55
N ASP A 36 9.46 3.17 -20.57
CA ASP A 36 10.09 3.74 -21.75
C ASP A 36 10.54 5.20 -21.53
N GLN A 37 10.16 5.82 -20.41
CA GLN A 37 10.62 7.16 -20.08
C GLN A 37 12.10 7.16 -19.66
N PRO A 38 12.87 8.21 -20.03
CA PRO A 38 14.21 8.39 -19.52
C PRO A 38 14.16 8.60 -18.01
N ARG A 39 14.52 7.56 -17.26
CA ARG A 39 14.71 7.66 -15.81
C ARG A 39 15.92 8.56 -15.54
N PRO A 40 15.87 9.47 -14.54
CA PRO A 40 17.08 10.11 -14.05
C PRO A 40 18.10 9.01 -13.70
N GLY A 41 19.22 8.96 -14.41
CA GLY A 41 20.28 7.97 -14.17
C GLY A 41 20.93 8.17 -12.81
N THR A 42 21.99 7.42 -12.50
CA THR A 42 22.82 7.63 -11.29
C THR A 42 23.37 9.05 -11.17
N ASP A 43 23.47 9.74 -12.31
CA ASP A 43 23.95 11.10 -12.45
C ASP A 43 22.80 12.12 -12.34
N GLY A 44 21.55 11.63 -12.37
CA GLY A 44 20.30 12.37 -12.20
C GLY A 44 19.95 12.63 -10.74
N ARG A 45 20.94 12.71 -9.85
CA ARG A 45 20.70 13.21 -8.49
C ARG A 45 20.10 14.62 -8.59
N ALA A 46 19.20 14.94 -7.66
CA ALA A 46 18.61 16.27 -7.54
C ALA A 46 19.71 17.37 -7.58
N PRO A 47 19.43 18.61 -8.01
CA PRO A 47 20.39 19.70 -7.93
C PRO A 47 20.98 19.83 -6.52
N ILE A 48 22.21 20.34 -6.39
CA ILE A 48 22.98 20.30 -5.14
C ILE A 48 22.23 20.96 -3.97
N GLU A 49 21.43 21.98 -4.25
CA GLU A 49 20.62 22.74 -3.30
C GLU A 49 19.44 21.93 -2.73
N PHE A 50 18.99 20.91 -3.46
CA PHE A 50 17.91 19.99 -3.06
C PHE A 50 18.43 18.65 -2.56
N ARG A 51 19.76 18.45 -2.53
CA ARG A 51 20.34 17.27 -1.91
C ARG A 51 20.29 17.47 -0.39
N PRO A 52 19.84 16.47 0.38
CA PRO A 52 20.11 16.45 1.81
C PRO A 52 21.62 16.60 2.02
N ASP A 53 22.00 17.49 2.92
CA ASP A 53 23.39 17.60 3.35
C ASP A 53 23.77 16.32 4.10
N ILE A 54 24.69 15.56 3.52
CA ILE A 54 25.12 14.26 4.03
C ILE A 54 26.14 14.41 5.15
N ASP A 55 26.82 15.57 5.20
CA ASP A 55 27.84 15.90 6.18
C ASP A 55 27.27 16.75 7.34
N ALA A 56 25.97 17.05 7.31
CA ALA A 56 25.29 17.79 8.35
C ALA A 56 25.48 17.11 9.73
N PRO A 57 26.12 17.78 10.70
CA PRO A 57 26.38 17.16 12.00
C PRO A 57 25.09 17.01 12.78
N MET A 58 24.84 15.80 13.30
CA MET A 58 23.75 15.56 14.25
C MET A 58 24.07 16.17 15.62
N SER A 59 23.11 16.90 16.20
CA SER A 59 23.25 17.48 17.53
C SER A 59 23.39 16.39 18.61
N ALA A 60 23.94 16.75 19.78
CA ALA A 60 24.04 15.82 20.91
C ALA A 60 22.65 15.39 21.44
N ALA A 61 21.69 16.31 21.44
CA ALA A 61 20.32 16.05 21.90
C ALA A 61 19.59 15.08 20.97
N ASP A 62 19.69 15.28 19.64
CA ASP A 62 19.05 14.38 18.66
C ASP A 62 19.64 12.98 18.72
N ARG A 63 20.97 12.89 18.90
CA ARG A 63 21.66 11.61 19.06
C ARG A 63 21.20 10.87 20.31
N GLU A 64 21.03 11.56 21.42
CA GLU A 64 20.54 10.97 22.67
C GLU A 64 19.07 10.54 22.56
N ALA A 65 18.23 11.34 21.90
CA ALA A 65 16.83 11.02 21.65
C ALA A 65 16.64 9.77 20.77
N LEU A 66 17.55 9.56 19.81
CA LEU A 66 17.58 8.39 18.92
C LEU A 66 18.35 7.21 19.51
N ARG A 67 18.83 7.30 20.75
CA ARG A 67 19.56 6.21 21.39
C ARG A 67 18.64 4.99 21.49
N PRO A 68 19.09 3.81 21.02
CA PRO A 68 18.31 2.58 21.17
C PRO A 68 17.91 2.41 22.64
N ALA A 69 16.67 1.98 22.88
CA ALA A 69 16.23 1.60 24.21
C ALA A 69 16.95 0.28 24.59
N THR A 70 18.19 0.38 25.07
CA THR A 70 19.03 -0.75 25.50
C THR A 70 18.59 -1.35 26.83
N GLY A 71 17.34 -1.08 27.25
CA GLY A 71 16.72 -1.77 28.36
C GLY A 71 16.48 -3.25 28.04
N PRO A 72 16.09 -4.06 29.03
CA PRO A 72 15.74 -5.45 28.80
C PRO A 72 14.66 -5.52 27.71
N ALA A 73 14.87 -6.43 26.75
CA ALA A 73 13.89 -6.66 25.70
C ALA A 73 12.53 -6.99 26.33
N PRO A 74 11.41 -6.43 25.84
CA PRO A 74 10.10 -6.85 26.28
C PRO A 74 9.95 -8.35 25.99
N SER A 75 9.80 -9.17 27.04
CA SER A 75 9.57 -10.60 26.87
C SER A 75 8.11 -10.84 26.53
N LEU A 76 7.85 -11.56 25.43
CA LEU A 76 6.51 -12.07 25.08
C LEU A 76 6.07 -13.26 25.95
N VAL A 77 6.92 -13.71 26.87
CA VAL A 77 6.58 -14.77 27.82
C VAL A 77 5.79 -14.15 28.97
N GLY A 78 4.48 -14.08 28.79
CA GLY A 78 3.58 -14.09 29.94
C GLY A 78 3.73 -15.43 30.66
N GLU A 79 3.56 -15.43 31.99
CA GLU A 79 3.31 -16.64 32.77
C GLU A 79 2.32 -17.50 31.98
N ALA A 80 2.67 -18.76 31.70
CA ALA A 80 1.82 -19.69 30.98
C ALA A 80 0.56 -19.97 31.82
N GLY A 81 -0.45 -19.10 31.77
CA GLY A 81 -1.63 -19.28 32.62
C GLY A 81 -2.67 -18.17 32.71
N THR A 82 -2.51 -16.99 32.12
CA THR A 82 -3.55 -15.93 32.23
C THR A 82 -3.94 -15.31 30.89
N MET A 83 -4.50 -16.13 29.98
CA MET A 83 -5.33 -15.59 28.91
C MET A 83 -6.68 -15.15 29.49
N ASN A 84 -6.79 -13.88 29.88
CA ASN A 84 -8.11 -13.27 30.05
C ASN A 84 -8.74 -13.16 28.66
N ALA A 85 -9.66 -14.07 28.35
CA ALA A 85 -10.44 -14.05 27.12
C ALA A 85 -11.17 -12.70 27.00
N GLN A 86 -10.66 -11.82 26.14
CA GLN A 86 -11.42 -10.69 25.63
C GLN A 86 -12.50 -11.24 24.71
N THR A 87 -13.67 -11.57 25.27
CA THR A 87 -14.89 -11.68 24.49
C THR A 87 -15.22 -10.31 23.94
N GLY A 88 -15.00 -10.12 22.64
CA GLY A 88 -15.51 -8.96 21.92
C GLY A 88 -17.03 -8.92 22.06
N ALA A 89 -17.55 -7.79 22.55
CA ALA A 89 -18.96 -7.49 22.43
C ALA A 89 -19.27 -7.25 20.94
N SER A 90 -19.99 -8.17 20.32
CA SER A 90 -20.60 -7.96 19.01
C SER A 90 -21.71 -6.92 19.17
N ASN A 91 -21.67 -5.84 18.40
CA ASN A 91 -22.83 -4.99 18.15
C ASN A 91 -23.78 -5.67 17.17
#